data_AF-A0A227J1V2-F1
#
_entry.id   AF-A0A227J1V2-F1
#
_cell.length_a   1.000
_cell.length_b   1.000
_cell.length_c   1.000
_cell.angle_alpha   90.00
_cell.angle_beta   90.00
_cell.angle_gamma   90.00
#
_symmetry.space_group_name_H-M   'P 1'
#
loop_
_entity.id
_entity.type
_entity.pdbx_description
1 polymer ?
#
loop_
_entity_poly.entity_id
_entity_poly.type
_entity_poly.pdbx_seq_one_letter_code
_entity_poly.pdbx_strand_id
1 'polypeptide(L)'
;LSLSQFSQAGANQGDIVVLADDLDDSELARSLDLVKGKNIRVSVLAIGTANGAPIALPDGSLLKTTQGSTVVAKTHLKNLQTLANKTGGMFVPIQHNNRD
;
A
#
# COMPACT_ATOMS: atom_id res chain seq x y z
N LEU A 1 -8.89 11.43 -4.95
CA LEU A 1 -9.95 12.31 -4.38
C LEU A 1 -9.49 13.13 -3.17
N SER A 2 -8.52 12.69 -2.37
CA SER A 2 -8.02 13.44 -1.19
C SER A 2 -7.11 14.63 -1.54
N LEU A 3 -6.20 14.48 -2.51
CA LEU A 3 -5.23 15.54 -2.87
C LEU A 3 -5.88 16.77 -3.53
N SER A 4 -7.00 16.60 -4.23
CA SER A 4 -7.77 17.72 -4.80
C SER A 4 -8.41 18.60 -3.72
N GLN A 5 -8.77 18.03 -2.56
CA GLN A 5 -9.36 18.78 -1.44
C GLN A 5 -8.31 19.65 -0.74
N PHE A 6 -7.08 19.13 -0.54
CA PHE A 6 -5.97 19.93 -0.01
C PHE A 6 -5.58 21.10 -0.92
N SER A 7 -5.58 20.87 -2.24
CA SER A 7 -5.31 21.93 -3.22
C SER A 7 -6.38 23.03 -3.23
N GLN A 8 -7.66 22.67 -3.03
CA GLN A 8 -8.76 23.65 -2.93
C GLN A 8 -8.75 24.43 -1.60
N ALA A 9 -8.21 23.84 -0.53
CA ALA A 9 -8.09 24.48 0.78
C ALA A 9 -6.83 25.36 0.94
N GLY A 10 -5.95 25.46 -0.07
CA GLY A 10 -4.67 26.17 0.04
C GLY A 10 -3.69 25.56 1.05
N ALA A 11 -3.92 24.31 1.44
CA ALA A 11 -3.16 23.66 2.50
C ALA A 11 -1.83 23.12 1.98
N ASN A 12 -0.76 23.89 2.22
CA ASN A 12 0.63 23.46 1.98
C ASN A 12 1.19 22.60 3.13
N GLN A 13 0.36 22.25 4.12
CA GLN A 13 0.73 21.45 5.28
C GLN A 13 -0.41 20.50 5.65
N GLY A 14 -0.08 19.31 6.13
CA GLY A 14 -1.06 18.40 6.73
C GLY A 14 -0.57 16.96 6.85
N ASP A 15 -1.44 16.13 7.41
CA ASP A 15 -1.24 14.70 7.54
C ASP A 15 -2.27 13.94 6.69
N ILE A 16 -1.80 12.99 5.90
CA ILE A 16 -2.64 12.07 5.13
C ILE A 16 -2.41 10.67 5.69
N VAL A 17 -3.50 9.95 5.96
CA VAL A 17 -3.44 8.52 6.28
C VAL A 17 -4.01 7.74 5.09
N VAL A 18 -3.19 6.88 4.50
CA VAL A 18 -3.54 6.04 3.35
C VAL A 18 -3.78 4.61 3.83
N LEU A 19 -4.92 4.04 3.45
CA LEU A 19 -5.20 2.62 3.61
C LEU A 19 -5.16 2.00 2.21
N ALA A 20 -4.22 1.08 1.98
CA ALA A 20 -4.01 0.48 0.67
C ALA A 20 -3.34 -0.89 0.82
N ASP A 21 -3.57 -1.80 -0.12
CA ASP A 21 -2.85 -3.06 -0.21
C ASP A 21 -1.56 -2.88 -1.03
N ASP A 22 -1.62 -2.33 -2.24
CA ASP A 22 -0.45 -2.15 -3.11
C ASP A 22 -0.25 -0.68 -3.55
N LEU A 23 0.92 -0.41 -4.14
CA LEU A 23 1.26 0.84 -4.83
C LEU A 23 2.31 0.57 -5.91
N ASP A 24 1.98 0.81 -7.18
CA ASP A 24 2.95 0.60 -8.25
C ASP A 24 3.98 1.75 -8.36
N ASP A 25 5.02 1.56 -9.17
CA ASP A 25 6.11 2.54 -9.33
C ASP A 25 5.63 3.88 -9.93
N SER A 26 4.66 3.84 -10.84
CA SER A 26 4.09 5.03 -11.49
C SER A 26 3.23 5.84 -10.52
N GLU A 27 2.46 5.15 -9.68
CA GLU A 27 1.63 5.74 -8.64
C GLU A 27 2.49 6.31 -7.50
N LEU A 28 3.58 5.63 -7.13
CA LEU A 28 4.55 6.15 -6.19
C LEU A 28 5.17 7.46 -6.69
N ALA A 29 5.67 7.47 -7.93
CA ALA A 29 6.28 8.64 -8.53
C ALA A 29 5.31 9.83 -8.56
N ARG A 30 4.07 9.59 -9.01
CA ARG A 30 3.02 10.62 -9.04
C ARG A 30 2.66 11.13 -7.65
N SER A 31 2.52 10.24 -6.66
CA SER A 31 2.18 10.61 -5.29
C SER A 31 3.27 11.48 -4.65
N LEU A 32 4.54 11.14 -4.86
CA LEU A 32 5.68 11.93 -4.39
C LEU A 32 5.74 13.30 -5.07
N ASP A 33 5.45 13.38 -6.37
CA ASP A 33 5.41 14.65 -7.09
C ASP A 33 4.29 15.56 -6.57
N LEU A 34 3.11 15.00 -6.29
CA LEU A 34 1.96 15.76 -5.77
C LEU A 34 2.20 16.39 -4.38
N VAL A 35 3.06 15.80 -3.56
CA VAL A 35 3.41 16.30 -2.22
C VAL A 35 4.76 17.03 -2.19
N LYS A 36 5.50 17.06 -3.32
CA LYS A 36 6.80 17.69 -3.41
C LYS A 36 6.72 19.18 -3.08
N GLY A 37 7.61 19.64 -2.20
CA GLY A 37 7.65 21.04 -1.76
C GLY A 37 6.52 21.45 -0.82
N LYS A 38 5.65 20.52 -0.41
CA LYS A 38 4.61 20.72 0.60
C LYS A 38 5.03 20.09 1.92
N ASN A 39 4.60 20.65 3.04
CA ASN A 39 4.77 20.08 4.37
C ASN A 39 3.69 19.02 4.66
N ILE A 40 3.53 18.06 3.74
CA ILE A 40 2.53 17.00 3.85
C ILE A 40 3.24 15.70 4.24
N ARG A 41 2.84 15.11 5.37
CA ARG A 41 3.28 13.77 5.76
C ARG A 41 2.23 12.76 5.33
N VAL A 42 2.66 11.64 4.77
CA VAL A 42 1.78 10.55 4.36
C VAL A 42 2.09 9.34 5.23
N SER A 43 1.20 8.98 6.13
CA SER A 43 1.28 7.71 6.86
C SER A 43 0.45 6.66 6.13
N VAL A 44 0.92 5.41 6.14
CA VAL A 44 0.32 4.31 5.41
C VAL A 44 -0.01 3.17 6.37
N LEU A 45 -1.26 2.74 6.33
CA LEU A 45 -1.76 1.52 6.93
C LEU A 45 -1.97 0.49 5.83
N ALA A 46 -0.98 -0.37 5.63
CA ALA A 46 -0.98 -1.34 4.54
C ALA A 46 -1.87 -2.54 4.87
N ILE A 47 -2.74 -2.95 3.96
CA ILE A 47 -3.65 -4.08 4.14
C ILE A 47 -3.11 -5.27 3.35
N GLY A 48 -2.88 -6.38 4.03
CA GLY A 48 -2.35 -7.60 3.41
C GLY A 48 -1.01 -8.02 4.00
N THR A 49 -0.60 -9.24 3.71
CA THR A 49 0.61 -9.82 4.29
C THR A 49 1.78 -9.67 3.31
N ALA A 50 2.96 -9.30 3.82
CA ALA A 50 4.21 -9.38 3.03
C ALA A 50 4.48 -10.82 2.56
N ASN A 51 4.01 -11.80 3.34
CA ASN A 51 4.09 -13.22 3.00
C ASN A 51 3.08 -13.62 1.91
N GLY A 52 2.06 -12.80 1.66
CA GLY A 52 0.97 -13.06 0.74
C GLY A 52 -0.09 -14.05 1.24
N ALA A 53 -1.08 -14.34 0.40
CA ALA A 53 -2.10 -15.35 0.64
C ALA A 53 -2.13 -16.39 -0.50
N PRO A 54 -2.41 -17.67 -0.23
CA PRO A 54 -2.69 -18.65 -1.26
C PRO A 54 -3.84 -18.19 -2.17
N ILE A 55 -3.68 -18.33 -3.48
CA ILE A 55 -4.78 -18.05 -4.41
C ILE A 55 -5.70 -19.26 -4.45
N ALA A 56 -6.95 -19.09 -3.99
CA ALA A 56 -7.99 -20.09 -4.16
C ALA A 56 -8.61 -19.99 -5.57
N LEU A 57 -8.79 -21.14 -6.21
CA LEU A 57 -9.52 -21.29 -7.48
C LEU A 57 -11.02 -21.48 -7.20
N PRO A 58 -11.91 -21.31 -8.20
CA PRO A 58 -13.36 -21.43 -8.01
C PRO A 58 -13.82 -22.79 -7.47
N ASP A 59 -13.03 -23.84 -7.66
CA ASP A 59 -13.26 -25.20 -7.16
C ASP A 59 -12.77 -25.40 -5.71
N GLY A 60 -12.24 -24.36 -5.07
CA GLY A 60 -11.67 -24.40 -3.72
C GLY A 60 -10.24 -24.94 -3.64
N SER A 61 -9.66 -25.36 -4.77
CA SER A 61 -8.25 -25.77 -4.81
C SER A 61 -7.33 -24.55 -4.74
N LEU A 62 -6.08 -24.76 -4.30
CA LEU A 62 -5.08 -23.70 -4.31
C LEU A 62 -4.34 -23.72 -5.64
N LEU A 63 -4.17 -22.54 -6.24
CA LEU A 63 -3.34 -22.37 -7.44
C LEU A 63 -1.92 -22.87 -7.12
N LYS A 64 -1.40 -23.74 -7.99
CA LYS A 64 -0.06 -24.32 -7.86
C LYS A 64 0.83 -23.89 -9.03
N THR A 65 2.13 -23.77 -8.76
CA THR A 65 3.15 -23.65 -9.79
C THR A 65 3.25 -24.96 -10.58
N THR A 66 3.94 -24.95 -11.72
CA THR A 66 4.22 -26.16 -12.52
C THR A 66 5.02 -27.22 -11.74
N GLN A 67 5.64 -26.85 -10.62
CA GLN A 67 6.40 -27.71 -9.71
C GLN A 67 5.54 -28.23 -8.54
N GLY A 68 4.25 -27.88 -8.48
CA GLY A 68 3.30 -28.38 -7.48
C GLY A 68 3.25 -27.58 -6.17
N SER A 69 4.02 -26.51 -6.03
CA SER A 69 3.97 -25.62 -4.86
C SER A 69 2.83 -24.62 -4.95
N THR A 70 2.17 -24.32 -3.83
CA THR A 70 1.11 -23.30 -3.78
C THR A 70 1.65 -21.92 -4.16
N VAL A 71 0.96 -21.23 -5.07
CA VAL A 71 1.23 -19.83 -5.41
C VAL A 71 0.72 -18.95 -4.29
N VAL A 72 1.59 -18.09 -3.80
CA VAL A 72 1.27 -17.12 -2.74
C VAL A 72 1.35 -15.71 -3.34
N ALA A 73 0.21 -15.02 -3.42
CA ALA A 73 0.12 -13.66 -3.95
C ALA A 73 0.70 -12.69 -2.93
N LYS A 74 1.88 -12.13 -3.23
CA LYS A 74 2.55 -11.17 -2.36
C LYS A 74 2.17 -9.75 -2.73
N THR A 75 1.96 -8.92 -1.73
CA THR A 75 1.73 -7.50 -1.92
C THR A 75 3.07 -6.76 -1.99
N HIS A 76 3.28 -5.87 -2.96
CA HIS A 76 4.54 -5.13 -3.12
C HIS A 76 4.59 -3.91 -2.19
N LEU A 77 4.59 -4.18 -0.87
CA LEU A 77 4.53 -3.18 0.20
C LEU A 77 5.71 -2.18 0.22
N LYS A 78 6.78 -2.45 -0.54
CA LYS A 78 7.98 -1.61 -0.59
C LYS A 78 7.67 -0.18 -1.02
N ASN A 79 6.75 0.00 -1.96
CA ASN A 79 6.42 1.32 -2.48
C ASN A 79 5.57 2.12 -1.49
N LEU A 80 4.63 1.47 -0.81
CA LEU A 80 3.88 2.03 0.31
C LEU A 80 4.81 2.48 1.44
N GLN A 81 5.78 1.64 1.83
CA GLN A 81 6.79 2.01 2.82
C GLN A 81 7.67 3.17 2.34
N THR A 82 8.05 3.18 1.05
CA THR A 82 8.85 4.25 0.46
C THR A 82 8.12 5.59 0.48
N LEU A 83 6.82 5.59 0.16
CA LEU A 83 5.97 6.79 0.21
C LEU A 83 5.92 7.37 1.63
N ALA A 84 5.68 6.51 2.63
CA ALA A 84 5.63 6.94 4.02
C ALA A 84 6.97 7.55 4.47
N ASN A 85 8.07 6.85 4.21
CA ASN A 85 9.40 7.29 4.62
C ASN A 85 9.81 8.61 3.94
N LYS A 86 9.57 8.76 2.63
CA LYS A 86 9.96 9.97 1.88
C LYS A 86 9.17 11.20 2.26
N THR A 87 7.97 11.02 2.81
CA THR A 87 7.11 12.13 3.27
C THR A 87 7.20 12.36 4.77
N GLY A 88 7.98 11.55 5.51
CA GLY A 88 8.12 11.65 6.95
C GLY A 88 6.90 11.14 7.74
N GLY A 89 6.05 10.31 7.13
CA GLY A 89 4.96 9.60 7.80
C GLY A 89 5.37 8.22 8.30
N MET A 90 4.40 7.47 8.84
CA MET A 90 4.61 6.14 9.41
C MET A 90 4.05 5.04 8.50
N PHE A 91 4.74 3.90 8.42
CA PHE A 91 4.25 2.71 7.71
C PHE A 91 3.88 1.60 8.71
N VAL A 92 2.65 1.10 8.63
CA VAL A 92 2.14 0.01 9.48
C VAL A 92 1.47 -1.06 8.61
N PRO A 93 1.98 -2.30 8.54
CA PRO A 93 1.30 -3.40 7.87
C PRO A 93 0.28 -4.07 8.80
N ILE A 94 -0.94 -4.27 8.31
CA ILE A 94 -2.00 -5.09 8.94
C ILE A 94 -1.98 -6.48 8.33
N GLN A 95 -1.76 -7.48 9.17
CA GLN A 95 -1.91 -8.88 8.82
C GLN A 95 -3.24 -9.40 9.38
N HIS A 96 -4.09 -10.00 8.55
CA HIS A 96 -5.20 -10.83 9.03
C HIS A 96 -4.61 -12.13 9.58
N ASN A 97 -4.30 -12.18 10.87
CA ASN A 97 -4.05 -13.44 11.55
C ASN A 97 -5.39 -14.11 11.83
N ASN A 98 -5.92 -14.87 10.87
CA ASN A 98 -7.06 -15.75 11.14
C ASN A 98 -6.58 -16.90 12.05
N ARG A 99 -6.44 -16.62 13.34
CA ARG A 99 -6.49 -17.61 14.41
C ARG A 99 -7.87 -17.49 15.04
N ASP A 100 -8.85 -18.08 14.39
CA ASP A 100 -10.05 -18.65 15.01
C ASP A 100 -10.48 -19.85 14.16
#